data_AF-A0A8J6BN25-F1
#
_entry.id   AF-A0A8J6BN25-F1
#
_cell.length_a   1.000
_cell.length_b   1.000
_cell.length_c   1.000
_cell.angle_alpha   90.00
_cell.angle_beta   90.00
_cell.angle_gamma   90.00
#
_symmetry.space_group_name_H-M   'P 1'
#
loop_
_entity.id
_entity.type
_entity.pdbx_description
1 polymer ?
#
loop_
_entity_poly.entity_id
_entity_poly.type
_entity_poly.pdbx_seq_one_letter_code
_entity_poly.pdbx_strand_id
1 'polypeptide(L)'
;MTSVSGHLLALEFQSHLKSWHSCNPVSLFDAEVEKFCPSDYLNIKKTLEREVRQCQALIIWTDCDREGENIGFEIIHVCKAVKPNLQVLRARFSEITPRSIRGACENLISPDQNITDAVDVRIELDLRIGAAFTRFQTLRLQKIFPSVLSSQLISYGSCQFPTLGFVVERFKAIQAFIPESFYKIKVTHEHEDGNVEFSWKRNRLFNHTACLVLYQICMEDPTATVVQVGSRPKSKWRPVALDTVELEKLASRKLRIGAKETMKIAEKLYTQGFISYPRTETNIFPKDLNLTTLVEQQVQDAQWGVFAQRILERGGPTPRNGNKTDQAHPPIHPTKYTNSLQVSYNCKPG
;
A
#
# COMPACT_ATOMS: atom_id res chain seq x y z
N MET A 1 -18.83 -0.67 -24.90
CA MET A 1 -17.83 -0.79 -23.80
C MET A 1 -18.35 -1.81 -22.81
N THR A 2 -17.53 -2.75 -22.37
CA THR A 2 -17.88 -3.78 -21.36
C THR A 2 -16.72 -3.92 -20.36
N SER A 3 -16.87 -4.72 -19.30
CA SER A 3 -15.86 -4.91 -18.27
C SER A 3 -15.69 -6.38 -17.87
N VAL A 4 -14.61 -6.64 -17.12
CA VAL A 4 -14.36 -7.88 -16.39
C VAL A 4 -14.42 -7.62 -14.88
N SER A 5 -14.34 -8.66 -14.05
CA SER A 5 -14.40 -8.56 -12.59
C SER A 5 -13.08 -9.01 -11.95
N GLY A 6 -11.99 -8.29 -12.28
CA GLY A 6 -10.63 -8.68 -11.90
C GLY A 6 -10.05 -9.71 -12.88
N HIS A 7 -9.17 -10.59 -12.39
CA HIS A 7 -8.63 -11.70 -13.16
C HIS A 7 -9.75 -12.62 -13.67
N LEU A 8 -9.75 -12.83 -14.99
CA LEU A 8 -10.63 -13.71 -15.73
C LEU A 8 -10.13 -15.16 -15.69
N LEU A 9 -8.80 -15.34 -15.64
CA LEU A 9 -8.15 -16.65 -15.64
C LEU A 9 -7.49 -16.93 -14.28
N ALA A 10 -7.38 -18.21 -13.94
CA ALA A 10 -6.64 -18.71 -12.79
C ALA A 10 -5.60 -19.73 -13.26
N LEU A 11 -4.45 -19.77 -12.59
CA LEU A 11 -3.39 -20.75 -12.82
C LEU A 11 -3.52 -21.90 -11.81
N GLU A 12 -3.48 -23.15 -12.27
CA GLU A 12 -3.54 -24.32 -11.42
C GLU A 12 -2.70 -25.47 -11.98
N PHE A 13 -2.30 -26.43 -11.14
CA PHE A 13 -1.75 -27.69 -11.62
C PHE A 13 -2.80 -28.49 -12.40
N GLN A 14 -2.35 -29.30 -13.36
CA GLN A 14 -3.23 -30.23 -14.06
C GLN A 14 -4.00 -31.16 -13.09
N SER A 15 -5.19 -31.57 -13.50
CA SER A 15 -6.19 -32.28 -12.68
C SER A 15 -5.64 -33.45 -11.84
N HIS A 16 -4.72 -34.25 -12.40
CA HIS A 16 -4.13 -35.41 -11.72
C HIS A 16 -3.18 -35.04 -10.55
N LEU A 17 -2.69 -33.79 -10.48
CA LEU A 17 -1.77 -33.29 -9.45
C LEU A 17 -2.47 -32.43 -8.38
N LYS A 18 -3.78 -32.19 -8.52
CA LYS A 18 -4.58 -31.38 -7.60
C LYS A 18 -4.75 -32.02 -6.23
N SER A 19 -4.88 -33.35 -6.19
CA SER A 19 -5.00 -34.08 -4.92
C SER A 19 -3.68 -33.99 -4.13
N TRP A 20 -3.81 -33.73 -2.83
CA TRP A 20 -2.66 -33.61 -1.93
C TRP A 20 -1.87 -34.92 -1.79
N HIS A 21 -2.52 -36.05 -2.04
CA HIS A 21 -1.95 -37.38 -1.94
C HIS A 21 -1.59 -38.00 -3.30
N SER A 22 -1.82 -37.29 -4.43
CA SER A 22 -1.54 -37.86 -5.75
C SER A 22 -0.09 -37.73 -6.19
N CYS A 23 0.72 -36.90 -5.54
CA CYS A 23 2.12 -36.72 -5.86
C CYS A 23 2.95 -36.31 -4.63
N ASN A 24 4.27 -36.51 -4.72
CA ASN A 24 5.20 -35.97 -3.74
C ASN A 24 5.26 -34.44 -3.90
N PRO A 25 5.18 -33.64 -2.81
CA PRO A 25 5.25 -32.18 -2.89
C PRO A 25 6.46 -31.64 -3.65
N VAL A 26 7.60 -32.35 -3.68
CA VAL A 26 8.79 -31.94 -4.46
C VAL A 26 8.51 -31.92 -5.96
N SER A 27 7.68 -32.84 -6.47
CA SER A 27 7.33 -32.90 -7.89
C SER A 27 6.53 -31.68 -8.36
N LEU A 28 5.97 -30.88 -7.45
CA LEU A 28 5.23 -29.66 -7.80
C LEU A 28 6.12 -28.53 -8.35
N PHE A 29 7.44 -28.60 -8.15
CA PHE A 29 8.37 -27.64 -8.74
C PHE A 29 8.48 -27.79 -10.27
N ASP A 30 8.30 -29.00 -10.80
CA ASP A 30 8.38 -29.30 -12.24
C ASP A 30 7.02 -29.63 -12.86
N ALA A 31 5.97 -29.77 -12.04
CA ALA A 31 4.61 -30.09 -12.48
C ALA A 31 4.07 -29.12 -13.53
N GLU A 32 3.34 -29.63 -14.51
CA GLU A 32 2.71 -28.78 -15.53
C GLU A 32 1.53 -27.99 -14.92
N VAL A 33 1.45 -26.70 -15.29
CA VAL A 33 0.41 -25.77 -14.87
C VAL A 33 -0.39 -25.30 -16.08
N GLU A 34 -1.67 -25.05 -15.88
CA GLU A 34 -2.59 -24.58 -16.92
C GLU A 34 -3.38 -23.37 -16.43
N LYS A 35 -3.60 -22.40 -17.33
CA LYS A 35 -4.55 -21.32 -17.11
C LYS A 35 -5.94 -21.78 -17.52
N PHE A 36 -6.93 -21.58 -16.64
CA PHE A 36 -8.33 -21.88 -16.93
C PHE A 36 -9.23 -20.72 -16.51
N CYS A 37 -10.43 -20.65 -17.07
CA CYS A 37 -11.46 -19.69 -16.64
C CYS A 37 -12.32 -20.34 -15.55
N PRO A 38 -12.33 -19.83 -14.30
CA PRO A 38 -13.23 -20.31 -13.26
C PRO A 38 -14.71 -20.23 -13.67
N SER A 39 -15.53 -21.11 -13.08
CA SER A 39 -16.98 -21.22 -13.37
C SER A 39 -17.70 -19.88 -13.28
N ASP A 40 -17.34 -19.09 -12.26
CA ASP A 40 -18.00 -17.83 -11.92
C ASP A 40 -17.77 -16.75 -12.98
N TYR A 41 -16.72 -16.88 -13.79
CA TYR A 41 -16.35 -15.93 -14.84
C TYR A 41 -16.66 -16.41 -16.25
N LEU A 42 -17.22 -17.62 -16.43
CA LEU A 42 -17.54 -18.17 -17.75
C LEU A 42 -18.49 -17.27 -18.55
N ASN A 43 -19.45 -16.62 -17.88
CA ASN A 43 -20.39 -15.70 -18.54
C ASN A 43 -19.68 -14.44 -19.06
N ILE A 44 -18.68 -13.94 -18.34
CA ILE A 44 -17.85 -12.81 -18.77
C ILE A 44 -17.02 -13.24 -19.99
N LYS A 45 -16.35 -14.39 -19.92
CA LYS A 45 -15.59 -14.96 -21.04
C LYS A 45 -16.46 -15.08 -22.30
N LYS A 46 -17.65 -15.68 -22.19
CA LYS A 46 -18.60 -15.83 -23.29
C LYS A 46 -19.07 -14.48 -23.85
N THR A 47 -19.22 -13.47 -23.00
CA THR A 47 -19.58 -12.11 -23.43
C THR A 47 -18.45 -11.52 -24.28
N LEU A 48 -17.19 -11.62 -23.84
CA LEU A 48 -16.03 -11.17 -24.64
C LEU A 48 -15.97 -11.87 -26.00
N GLU A 49 -16.11 -13.20 -26.01
CA GLU A 49 -16.15 -14.01 -27.24
C GLU A 49 -17.31 -13.66 -28.17
N ARG A 50 -18.46 -13.25 -27.63
CA ARG A 50 -19.62 -12.81 -28.41
C ARG A 50 -19.39 -11.44 -29.03
N GLU A 51 -19.00 -10.45 -28.23
CA GLU A 51 -18.84 -9.07 -28.68
C GLU A 51 -17.72 -8.93 -29.72
N VAL A 52 -16.59 -9.62 -29.51
CA VAL A 52 -15.42 -9.50 -30.40
C VAL A 52 -15.72 -9.92 -31.85
N ARG A 53 -16.73 -10.77 -32.08
CA ARG A 53 -17.16 -11.16 -33.44
C ARG A 53 -17.65 -9.98 -34.26
N GLN A 54 -18.25 -8.97 -33.61
CA GLN A 54 -18.79 -7.77 -34.26
C GLN A 54 -17.81 -6.59 -34.25
N CYS A 55 -16.68 -6.69 -33.53
CA CYS A 55 -15.72 -5.62 -33.38
C CYS A 55 -14.51 -5.76 -34.33
N GLN A 56 -13.97 -4.62 -34.78
CA GLN A 56 -12.76 -4.56 -35.61
C GLN A 56 -11.49 -4.35 -34.78
N ALA A 57 -11.62 -3.74 -33.60
CA ALA A 57 -10.51 -3.45 -32.68
C ALA A 57 -10.92 -3.72 -31.23
N LEU A 58 -9.91 -3.99 -30.40
CA LEU A 58 -10.00 -4.12 -28.94
C LEU A 58 -9.09 -3.08 -28.29
N ILE A 59 -9.65 -2.25 -27.40
CA ILE A 59 -8.89 -1.29 -26.62
C ILE A 59 -9.00 -1.71 -25.15
N ILE A 60 -7.86 -1.97 -24.51
CA ILE A 60 -7.77 -2.38 -23.10
C ILE A 60 -7.79 -1.15 -22.19
N TRP A 61 -8.76 -1.13 -21.27
CA TRP A 61 -9.02 -0.06 -20.29
C TRP A 61 -8.90 -0.54 -18.84
N THR A 62 -8.20 -1.65 -18.59
CA THR A 62 -7.87 -2.09 -17.22
C THR A 62 -7.01 -1.05 -16.50
N ASP A 63 -6.96 -1.10 -15.18
CA ASP A 63 -6.10 -0.18 -14.42
C ASP A 63 -4.64 -0.29 -14.86
N CYS A 64 -3.88 0.80 -14.69
CA CYS A 64 -2.57 0.98 -15.33
C CYS A 64 -1.38 0.49 -14.47
N ASP A 65 -1.59 -0.56 -13.67
CA ASP A 65 -0.57 -1.29 -12.91
C ASP A 65 -0.22 -2.64 -13.56
N ARG A 66 0.64 -3.43 -12.88
CA ARG A 66 1.07 -4.73 -13.41
C ARG A 66 -0.08 -5.73 -13.52
N GLU A 67 -0.96 -5.79 -12.51
CA GLU A 67 -2.10 -6.71 -12.49
C GLU A 67 -3.10 -6.34 -13.59
N GLY A 68 -3.39 -5.06 -13.79
CA GLY A 68 -4.26 -4.59 -14.85
C GLY A 68 -3.71 -4.88 -16.25
N GLU A 69 -2.39 -4.82 -16.46
CA GLU A 69 -1.79 -5.25 -17.73
C GLU A 69 -1.97 -6.75 -17.96
N ASN A 70 -1.73 -7.58 -16.94
CA ASN A 70 -1.93 -9.04 -17.01
C ASN A 70 -3.39 -9.42 -17.31
N ILE A 71 -4.37 -8.79 -16.63
CA ILE A 71 -5.80 -8.92 -16.93
C ILE A 71 -6.09 -8.50 -18.39
N GLY A 72 -5.43 -7.45 -18.87
CA GLY A 72 -5.47 -7.04 -20.27
C GLY A 72 -5.09 -8.16 -21.22
N PHE A 73 -4.00 -8.87 -20.94
CA PHE A 73 -3.55 -10.02 -21.72
C PHE A 73 -4.47 -11.24 -21.63
N GLU A 74 -5.11 -11.49 -20.49
CA GLU A 74 -6.16 -12.51 -20.37
C GLU A 74 -7.34 -12.21 -21.32
N ILE A 75 -7.78 -10.95 -21.38
CA ILE A 75 -8.83 -10.50 -22.30
C ILE A 75 -8.37 -10.66 -23.75
N ILE A 76 -7.14 -10.25 -24.07
CA ILE A 76 -6.55 -10.38 -25.41
C ILE A 76 -6.52 -11.84 -25.84
N HIS A 77 -6.10 -12.75 -24.96
CA HIS A 77 -6.04 -14.19 -25.24
C HIS A 77 -7.43 -14.74 -25.61
N VAL A 78 -8.46 -14.44 -24.80
CA VAL A 78 -9.84 -14.86 -25.06
C VAL A 78 -10.36 -14.28 -26.38
N CYS A 79 -10.15 -13.00 -26.63
CA CYS A 79 -10.62 -12.32 -27.83
C CYS A 79 -9.91 -12.82 -29.11
N LYS A 80 -8.59 -13.03 -29.06
CA LYS A 80 -7.80 -13.52 -30.20
C LYS A 80 -8.07 -14.99 -30.52
N ALA A 81 -8.52 -15.80 -29.57
CA ALA A 81 -9.00 -17.15 -29.83
C ALA A 81 -10.21 -17.16 -30.79
N VAL A 82 -11.03 -16.09 -30.78
CA VAL A 82 -12.15 -15.92 -31.72
C VAL A 82 -11.73 -15.21 -33.00
N LYS A 83 -10.85 -14.19 -32.90
CA LYS A 83 -10.39 -13.38 -34.04
C LYS A 83 -8.87 -13.14 -33.97
N PRO A 84 -8.04 -14.03 -34.56
CA PRO A 84 -6.57 -13.98 -34.40
C PRO A 84 -5.93 -12.66 -34.87
N ASN A 85 -6.47 -12.06 -35.93
CA ASN A 85 -5.97 -10.81 -36.53
C ASN A 85 -6.61 -9.54 -35.96
N LEU A 86 -7.23 -9.63 -34.77
CA LEU A 86 -7.85 -8.47 -34.10
C LEU A 86 -6.79 -7.42 -33.75
N GLN A 87 -7.05 -6.16 -34.11
CA GLN A 87 -6.22 -5.04 -33.69
C GLN A 87 -6.38 -4.82 -32.18
N VAL A 88 -5.28 -4.77 -31.45
CA VAL A 88 -5.27 -4.58 -29.99
C VAL A 88 -4.49 -3.32 -29.64
N LEU A 89 -5.10 -2.49 -28.81
CA LEU A 89 -4.55 -1.24 -28.31
C LEU A 89 -4.74 -1.17 -26.79
N ARG A 90 -3.95 -0.33 -26.12
CA ARG A 90 -3.96 -0.12 -24.68
C ARG A 90 -4.12 1.37 -24.39
N ALA A 91 -5.16 1.71 -23.62
CA ALA A 91 -5.35 3.06 -23.09
C ALA A 91 -4.59 3.19 -21.76
N ARG A 92 -3.79 4.26 -21.61
CA ARG A 92 -3.06 4.58 -20.38
C ARG A 92 -3.67 5.80 -19.69
N PHE A 93 -3.99 5.66 -18.41
CA PHE A 93 -4.61 6.71 -17.61
C PHE A 93 -4.24 6.55 -16.13
N SER A 94 -4.28 7.66 -15.38
CA SER A 94 -3.98 7.70 -13.94
C SER A 94 -5.15 8.17 -13.08
N GLU A 95 -6.26 8.55 -13.72
CA GLU A 95 -7.46 9.08 -13.09
C GLU A 95 -8.64 8.95 -14.05
N ILE A 96 -9.85 8.87 -13.49
CA ILE A 96 -11.10 8.76 -14.25
C ILE A 96 -11.73 10.15 -14.37
N THR A 97 -11.07 11.02 -15.15
CA THR A 97 -11.54 12.38 -15.46
C THR A 97 -11.80 12.54 -16.96
N PRO A 98 -12.72 13.42 -17.41
CA PRO A 98 -12.98 13.62 -18.83
C PRO A 98 -11.73 13.98 -19.64
N ARG A 99 -10.80 14.74 -19.04
CA ARG A 99 -9.52 15.12 -19.66
C ARG A 99 -8.60 13.91 -19.82
N SER A 100 -8.39 13.15 -18.74
CA SER A 100 -7.53 11.95 -18.73
C SER A 100 -8.01 10.91 -19.73
N ILE A 101 -9.30 10.60 -19.74
CA ILE A 101 -9.89 9.61 -20.65
C ILE A 101 -9.80 10.05 -22.11
N ARG A 102 -10.04 11.33 -22.41
CA ARG A 102 -9.87 11.86 -23.78
C ARG A 102 -8.41 11.79 -24.23
N GLY A 103 -7.48 12.21 -23.38
CA GLY A 103 -6.05 12.11 -23.66
C GLY A 103 -5.61 10.66 -23.91
N ALA A 104 -6.15 9.69 -23.16
CA ALA A 104 -5.86 8.28 -23.36
C ALA A 104 -6.38 7.76 -24.71
N CYS A 105 -7.56 8.20 -25.18
CA CYS A 105 -8.08 7.86 -26.51
C CYS A 105 -7.22 8.42 -27.65
N GLU A 106 -6.64 9.60 -27.46
CA GLU A 106 -5.79 10.27 -28.45
C GLU A 106 -4.37 9.69 -28.50
N ASN A 107 -3.93 8.99 -27.44
CA ASN A 107 -2.57 8.47 -27.27
C ASN A 107 -2.57 6.97 -26.94
N LEU A 108 -3.30 6.17 -27.71
CA LEU A 108 -3.33 4.71 -27.55
C LEU A 108 -1.96 4.10 -27.87
N ILE A 109 -1.55 3.12 -27.06
CA ILE A 109 -0.28 2.40 -27.22
C ILE A 109 -0.51 0.91 -27.43
N SER A 110 0.56 0.15 -27.62
CA SER A 110 0.51 -1.32 -27.58
C SER A 110 0.55 -1.83 -26.13
N PRO A 111 -0.15 -2.93 -25.80
CA PRO A 111 0.01 -3.62 -24.52
C PRO A 111 1.46 -4.09 -24.30
N ASP A 112 1.93 -4.07 -23.04
CA ASP A 112 3.30 -4.45 -22.68
C ASP A 112 3.38 -5.90 -22.18
N GLN A 113 3.93 -6.79 -23.01
CA GLN A 113 4.09 -8.21 -22.69
C GLN A 113 5.05 -8.42 -21.52
N ASN A 114 6.11 -7.61 -21.38
CA ASN A 114 7.13 -7.84 -20.35
C ASN A 114 6.55 -7.65 -18.93
N ILE A 115 5.63 -6.69 -18.77
CA ILE A 115 4.92 -6.46 -17.51
C ILE A 115 4.06 -7.68 -17.17
N THR A 116 3.37 -8.23 -18.17
CA THR A 116 2.52 -9.42 -18.02
C THR A 116 3.34 -10.65 -17.67
N ASP A 117 4.48 -10.86 -18.34
CA ASP A 117 5.38 -11.99 -18.09
C ASP A 117 5.90 -11.95 -16.64
N ALA A 118 6.21 -10.76 -16.11
CA ALA A 118 6.62 -10.62 -14.72
C ALA A 118 5.51 -11.02 -13.71
N VAL A 119 4.25 -10.72 -14.03
CA VAL A 119 3.10 -11.14 -13.20
C VAL A 119 2.89 -12.65 -13.30
N ASP A 120 2.98 -13.22 -14.50
CA ASP A 120 2.84 -14.66 -14.71
C ASP A 120 3.93 -15.46 -13.98
N VAL A 121 5.18 -15.01 -14.05
CA VAL A 121 6.29 -15.58 -13.28
C VAL A 121 6.01 -15.52 -11.78
N ARG A 122 5.51 -14.39 -11.26
CA ARG A 122 5.16 -14.26 -9.82
C ARG A 122 4.06 -15.25 -9.43
N ILE A 123 2.98 -15.33 -10.22
CA ILE A 123 1.84 -16.23 -9.96
C ILE A 123 2.32 -17.68 -9.93
N GLU A 124 3.15 -18.09 -10.89
CA GLU A 124 3.67 -19.45 -10.95
C GLU A 124 4.61 -19.78 -9.79
N LEU A 125 5.53 -18.87 -9.44
CA LEU A 125 6.41 -19.03 -8.28
C LEU A 125 5.60 -19.18 -6.97
N ASP A 126 4.62 -18.31 -6.77
CA ASP A 126 3.76 -18.35 -5.58
C ASP A 126 2.94 -19.65 -5.51
N LEU A 127 2.41 -20.13 -6.64
CA LEU A 127 1.70 -21.41 -6.73
C LEU A 127 2.63 -22.59 -6.39
N ARG A 128 3.79 -22.68 -7.04
CA ARG A 128 4.73 -23.81 -6.89
C ARG A 128 5.30 -23.87 -5.47
N ILE A 129 5.90 -22.76 -5.00
CA ILE A 129 6.52 -22.68 -3.68
C ILE A 129 5.43 -22.85 -2.60
N GLY A 130 4.32 -22.14 -2.74
CA GLY A 130 3.21 -22.19 -1.80
C GLY A 130 2.65 -23.60 -1.66
N ALA A 131 2.31 -24.27 -2.77
CA ALA A 131 1.75 -25.62 -2.73
C ALA A 131 2.75 -26.66 -2.21
N ALA A 132 4.00 -26.64 -2.67
CA ALA A 132 5.02 -27.60 -2.25
C ALA A 132 5.26 -27.55 -0.73
N PHE A 133 5.55 -26.36 -0.19
CA PHE A 133 5.82 -26.22 1.24
C PHE A 133 4.57 -26.40 2.09
N THR A 134 3.42 -25.87 1.66
CA THR A 134 2.16 -26.03 2.39
C THR A 134 1.77 -27.50 2.52
N ARG A 135 1.79 -28.27 1.42
CA ARG A 135 1.48 -29.71 1.46
C ARG A 135 2.47 -30.47 2.33
N PHE A 136 3.77 -30.23 2.15
CA PHE A 136 4.82 -30.89 2.93
C PHE A 136 4.63 -30.68 4.44
N GLN A 137 4.56 -29.42 4.89
CA GLN A 137 4.52 -29.12 6.32
C GLN A 137 3.19 -29.49 6.96
N THR A 138 2.07 -29.30 6.25
CA THR A 138 0.75 -29.66 6.75
C THR A 138 0.64 -31.17 6.96
N LEU A 139 0.94 -31.99 5.95
CA LEU A 139 0.87 -33.45 6.05
C LEU A 139 1.84 -34.00 7.11
N ARG A 140 3.05 -33.43 7.20
CA ARG A 140 4.04 -33.83 8.21
C ARG A 140 3.58 -33.48 9.63
N LEU A 141 3.15 -32.24 9.87
CA LEU A 141 2.82 -31.76 11.21
C LEU A 141 1.49 -32.35 11.72
N GLN A 142 0.51 -32.60 10.85
CA GLN A 142 -0.70 -33.33 11.20
C GLN A 142 -0.41 -34.75 11.69
N LYS A 143 0.57 -35.43 11.06
CA LYS A 143 1.01 -36.76 11.50
C LYS A 143 1.78 -36.74 12.82
N ILE A 144 2.60 -35.71 13.07
CA ILE A 144 3.40 -35.59 14.29
C ILE A 144 2.55 -35.14 15.49
N PHE A 145 1.61 -34.21 15.28
CA PHE A 145 0.78 -33.61 16.33
C PHE A 145 -0.73 -33.74 16.04
N PRO A 146 -1.25 -34.99 15.95
CA PRO A 146 -2.63 -35.22 15.51
C PRO A 146 -3.68 -34.63 16.47
N SER A 147 -3.42 -34.62 17.78
CA SER A 147 -4.34 -34.06 18.77
C SER A 147 -4.51 -32.54 18.69
N VAL A 148 -3.52 -31.84 18.12
CA VAL A 148 -3.51 -30.37 18.05
C VAL A 148 -3.85 -29.87 16.65
N LEU A 149 -3.42 -30.59 15.61
CA LEU A 149 -3.39 -30.08 14.23
C LEU A 149 -4.22 -30.88 13.23
N SER A 150 -4.92 -31.95 13.61
CA SER A 150 -5.55 -32.95 12.70
C SER A 150 -6.38 -32.39 11.53
N SER A 151 -6.93 -31.19 11.63
CA SER A 151 -7.69 -30.52 10.56
C SER A 151 -7.16 -29.15 10.17
N GLN A 152 -6.02 -28.71 10.73
CA GLN A 152 -5.51 -27.37 10.53
C GLN A 152 -4.61 -27.32 9.29
N LEU A 153 -4.92 -26.40 8.38
CA LEU A 153 -4.06 -26.04 7.25
C LEU A 153 -2.91 -25.16 7.76
N ILE A 154 -1.68 -25.58 7.50
CA ILE A 154 -0.48 -24.84 7.89
C ILE A 154 0.12 -24.34 6.60
N SER A 155 -0.28 -23.13 6.18
CA SER A 155 0.16 -22.55 4.90
C SER A 155 1.58 -22.01 4.96
N TYR A 156 2.25 -22.07 3.82
CA TYR A 156 3.53 -21.41 3.56
C TYR A 156 3.37 -20.50 2.35
N GLY A 157 3.96 -19.31 2.42
CA GLY A 157 4.08 -18.40 1.30
C GLY A 157 5.43 -17.68 1.34
N SER A 158 6.06 -17.55 0.18
CA SER A 158 7.37 -16.92 -0.02
C SER A 158 7.48 -15.53 0.63
N CYS A 159 6.42 -14.73 0.55
CA CYS A 159 6.31 -13.40 1.16
C CYS A 159 5.61 -13.41 2.54
N GLN A 160 4.64 -14.32 2.75
CA GLN A 160 3.93 -14.44 4.04
C GLN A 160 4.89 -14.85 5.17
N PHE A 161 5.83 -15.76 4.90
CA PHE A 161 6.76 -16.30 5.89
C PHE A 161 7.72 -15.25 6.47
N PRO A 162 8.49 -14.47 5.67
CA PRO A 162 9.32 -13.40 6.22
C PRO A 162 8.51 -12.26 6.84
N THR A 163 7.28 -12.01 6.37
CA THR A 163 6.38 -11.03 7.00
C THR A 163 6.01 -11.43 8.43
N LEU A 164 5.67 -12.71 8.66
CA LEU A 164 5.51 -13.26 10.01
C LEU A 164 6.83 -13.20 10.80
N GLY A 165 7.96 -13.39 10.11
CA GLY A 165 9.31 -13.24 10.64
C GLY A 165 9.52 -11.92 11.40
N PHE A 166 9.14 -10.78 10.82
CA PHE A 166 9.26 -9.46 11.50
C PHE A 166 8.45 -9.38 12.80
N VAL A 167 7.27 -10.01 12.84
CA VAL A 167 6.43 -10.04 14.06
C VAL A 167 7.09 -10.89 15.14
N VAL A 168 7.56 -12.09 14.78
CA VAL A 168 8.24 -13.01 15.70
C VAL A 168 9.57 -12.44 16.18
N GLU A 169 10.34 -11.79 15.31
CA GLU A 169 11.58 -11.10 15.64
C GLU A 169 11.33 -10.02 16.70
N ARG A 170 10.34 -9.14 16.47
CA ARG A 170 9.98 -8.11 17.46
C ARG A 170 9.51 -8.72 18.77
N PHE A 171 8.71 -9.78 18.73
CA PHE A 171 8.25 -10.49 19.93
C PHE A 171 9.44 -11.04 20.74
N LYS A 172 10.38 -11.72 20.08
CA LYS A 172 11.61 -12.23 20.73
C LYS A 172 12.48 -11.12 21.30
N ALA A 173 12.64 -10.01 20.57
CA ALA A 173 13.38 -8.85 21.06
C ALA A 173 12.77 -8.26 22.34
N ILE A 174 11.44 -8.21 22.44
CA ILE A 174 10.73 -7.78 23.65
C ILE A 174 10.93 -8.78 24.79
N GLN A 175 10.83 -10.08 24.53
CA GLN A 175 11.04 -11.11 25.56
C GLN A 175 12.49 -11.13 26.08
N ALA A 176 13.46 -10.89 25.22
CA ALA A 176 14.88 -10.86 25.57
C ALA A 176 15.33 -9.53 26.20
N PHE A 177 14.46 -8.51 26.23
CA PHE A 177 14.80 -7.21 26.79
C PHE A 177 14.91 -7.30 28.32
N ILE A 178 16.08 -6.95 28.86
CA ILE A 178 16.33 -6.84 30.30
C ILE A 178 16.27 -5.35 30.66
N PRO A 179 15.22 -4.87 31.34
CA PRO A 179 15.13 -3.47 31.74
C PRO A 179 16.23 -3.10 32.74
N GLU A 180 16.91 -1.98 32.50
CA GLU A 180 17.92 -1.45 33.41
C GLU A 180 17.40 -0.21 34.13
N SER A 181 17.55 -0.19 35.46
CA SER A 181 17.25 1.00 36.26
C SER A 181 18.23 2.13 35.92
N PHE A 182 17.69 3.32 35.78
CA PHE A 182 18.48 4.54 35.60
C PHE A 182 17.95 5.66 36.50
N TYR A 183 18.82 6.61 36.79
CA TYR A 183 18.58 7.73 37.68
C TYR A 183 18.85 9.04 36.92
N LYS A 184 18.03 10.06 37.16
CA LYS A 184 18.22 11.40 36.61
C LYS A 184 17.92 12.45 37.68
N ILE A 185 18.63 13.56 37.64
CA ILE A 185 18.32 14.74 38.45
C ILE A 185 17.27 15.55 37.68
N LYS A 186 16.11 15.78 38.30
CA LYS A 186 15.04 16.62 37.74
C LYS A 186 14.98 17.90 38.57
N VAL A 187 15.08 19.05 37.89
CA VAL A 187 14.98 20.38 38.51
C VAL A 187 13.75 21.07 37.94
N THR A 188 12.90 21.61 38.81
CA THR A 188 11.70 22.35 38.44
C THR A 188 11.70 23.72 39.10
N HIS A 189 11.23 24.74 38.40
CA HIS A 189 11.05 26.08 38.93
C HIS A 189 9.61 26.53 38.70
N GLU A 190 8.95 27.00 39.74
CA GLU A 190 7.58 27.51 39.64
C GLU A 190 7.59 28.92 39.07
N HIS A 191 6.62 29.20 38.20
CA HIS A 191 6.39 30.52 37.61
C HIS A 191 4.88 30.75 37.55
N GLU A 192 4.43 32.00 37.53
CA GLU A 192 3.00 32.37 37.55
C GLU A 192 2.22 31.69 36.40
N ASP A 193 2.84 31.57 35.23
CA ASP A 193 2.28 30.93 34.03
C ASP A 193 2.47 29.40 33.97
N GLY A 194 3.11 28.79 34.99
CA GLY A 194 3.29 27.34 35.12
C GLY A 194 4.71 26.89 35.47
N ASN A 195 4.86 25.59 35.77
CA ASN A 195 6.14 25.02 36.21
C ASN A 195 7.07 24.69 35.04
N VAL A 196 8.31 25.16 35.13
CA VAL A 196 9.37 24.91 34.14
C VAL A 196 10.22 23.72 34.59
N GLU A 197 10.31 22.66 33.77
CA GLU A 197 11.24 21.54 33.99
C GLU A 197 12.55 21.75 33.22
N PHE A 198 13.67 21.79 33.93
CA PHE A 198 15.01 21.86 33.35
C PHE A 198 15.55 20.45 33.12
N SER A 199 15.88 20.15 31.86
CA SER A 199 16.46 18.86 31.48
C SER A 199 17.94 18.80 31.83
N TRP A 200 18.34 17.78 32.59
CA TRP A 200 19.74 17.58 32.96
C TRP A 200 20.62 17.32 31.73
N LYS A 201 21.72 18.06 31.60
CA LYS A 201 22.65 17.94 30.46
C LYS A 201 23.26 16.54 30.31
N ARG A 202 23.35 15.77 31.41
CA ARG A 202 23.81 14.37 31.39
C ARG A 202 22.71 13.36 31.04
N ASN A 203 21.47 13.81 30.85
CA ASN A 203 20.28 12.99 30.59
C ASN A 203 19.92 12.02 31.73
N ARG A 204 20.67 10.91 31.86
CA ARG A 204 20.46 9.85 32.87
C ARG A 204 21.75 9.08 33.15
N LEU A 205 21.85 8.44 34.32
CA LEU A 205 22.93 7.53 34.72
C LEU A 205 22.37 6.16 35.11
N PHE A 206 23.05 5.08 34.74
CA PHE A 206 22.69 3.71 35.12
C PHE A 206 23.33 3.24 36.43
N ASN A 207 23.99 4.16 37.15
CA ASN A 207 24.61 3.89 38.44
C ASN A 207 24.00 4.79 39.50
N HIS A 208 23.45 4.18 40.55
CA HIS A 208 22.78 4.89 41.64
C HIS A 208 23.76 5.83 42.37
N THR A 209 24.90 5.31 42.82
CA THR A 209 25.91 6.05 43.57
C THR A 209 26.42 7.27 42.80
N ALA A 210 26.71 7.11 41.52
CA ALA A 210 27.15 8.22 40.66
C ALA A 210 26.09 9.32 40.55
N CYS A 211 24.81 8.97 40.43
CA CYS A 211 23.74 9.96 40.42
C CYS A 211 23.52 10.60 41.79
N LEU A 212 23.64 9.82 42.87
CA LEU A 212 23.46 10.28 44.24
C LEU A 212 24.53 11.31 44.64
N VAL A 213 25.80 11.06 44.32
CA VAL A 213 26.90 12.01 44.58
C VAL A 213 26.63 13.33 43.87
N LEU A 214 26.24 13.30 42.59
CA LEU A 214 25.93 14.51 41.84
C LEU A 214 24.69 15.23 42.39
N TYR A 215 23.69 14.49 42.87
CA TYR A 215 22.52 15.06 43.50
C TYR A 215 22.86 15.75 44.82
N GLN A 216 23.70 15.13 45.67
CA GLN A 216 24.14 15.72 46.93
C GLN A 216 24.87 17.05 46.70
N ILE A 217 25.78 17.11 45.73
CA ILE A 217 26.46 18.35 45.33
C ILE A 217 25.45 19.44 44.92
N CYS A 218 24.37 19.07 44.20
CA CYS A 218 23.31 20.03 43.85
C CYS A 218 22.45 20.48 45.06
N MET A 219 22.37 19.69 46.13
CA MET A 219 21.61 20.03 47.34
C MET A 219 22.41 20.88 48.33
N GLU A 220 23.74 20.81 48.29
CA GLU A 220 24.63 21.66 49.10
C GLU A 220 24.50 23.14 48.74
N ASP A 221 24.40 23.46 47.44
CA ASP A 221 24.07 24.79 46.94
C ASP A 221 23.06 24.70 45.77
N PRO A 222 21.75 24.82 46.06
CA PRO A 222 20.71 24.66 45.05
C PRO A 222 20.46 25.94 44.24
N THR A 223 21.25 27.00 44.42
CA THR A 223 21.06 28.28 43.72
C THR A 223 21.39 28.13 42.23
N ALA A 224 20.38 28.19 41.38
CA ALA A 224 20.57 28.12 39.94
C ALA A 224 21.02 29.47 39.37
N THR A 225 22.03 29.46 38.49
CA THR A 225 22.46 30.63 37.72
C THR A 225 22.18 30.42 36.23
N VAL A 226 21.58 31.42 35.57
CA VAL A 226 21.36 31.38 34.11
C VAL A 226 22.70 31.59 33.40
N VAL A 227 23.23 30.51 32.82
CA VAL A 227 24.53 30.55 32.10
C VAL A 227 24.38 31.04 30.65
N GLN A 228 23.30 30.64 29.98
CA GLN A 228 23.09 30.97 28.56
C GLN A 228 21.60 30.98 28.21
N VAL A 229 21.19 31.99 27.43
CA VAL A 229 19.88 32.05 26.78
C VAL A 229 20.11 32.14 25.28
N GLY A 230 19.59 31.17 24.53
CA GLY A 230 19.73 31.10 23.08
C GLY A 230 18.38 30.90 22.40
N SER A 231 18.12 31.69 21.36
CA SER A 231 16.94 31.53 20.50
C SER A 231 17.39 31.36 19.05
N ARG A 232 16.80 30.38 18.36
CA ARG A 232 17.05 30.15 16.93
C ARG A 232 15.72 29.82 16.25
N PRO A 233 15.45 30.41 15.07
CA PRO A 233 14.26 30.05 14.31
C PRO A 233 14.32 28.57 13.93
N LYS A 234 13.23 27.84 14.19
CA LYS A 234 13.10 26.42 13.85
C LYS A 234 11.91 26.22 12.93
N SER A 235 12.14 25.58 11.78
CA SER A 235 11.07 25.22 10.85
C SER A 235 10.63 23.77 11.06
N LYS A 236 9.33 23.53 11.02
CA LYS A 236 8.76 22.19 10.87
C LYS A 236 8.37 22.00 9.41
N TRP A 237 8.89 20.94 8.78
CA TRP A 237 8.65 20.72 7.37
C TRP A 237 7.21 20.23 7.09
N ARG A 238 6.66 20.70 5.98
CA ARG A 238 5.40 20.18 5.40
C ARG A 238 5.58 18.72 4.92
N PRO A 239 4.50 17.94 4.81
CA PRO A 239 4.58 16.56 4.32
C PRO A 239 5.13 16.50 2.88
N VAL A 240 5.72 15.37 2.54
CA VAL A 240 6.10 15.03 1.16
C VAL A 240 4.83 14.59 0.40
N ALA A 241 4.83 14.69 -0.93
CA ALA A 241 3.74 14.15 -1.75
C ALA A 241 3.46 12.67 -1.42
N LEU A 242 2.18 12.29 -1.47
CA LEU A 242 1.68 11.04 -0.89
C LEU A 242 1.85 9.87 -1.87
N ASP A 243 2.53 8.81 -1.42
CA ASP A 243 2.58 7.50 -2.10
C ASP A 243 1.70 6.47 -1.36
N THR A 244 1.56 5.27 -1.92
CA THR A 244 0.73 4.21 -1.34
C THR A 244 1.19 3.82 0.07
N VAL A 245 2.50 3.71 0.28
CA VAL A 245 3.07 3.27 1.56
C VAL A 245 2.79 4.28 2.68
N GLU A 246 2.96 5.58 2.40
CA GLU A 246 2.66 6.61 3.38
C GLU A 246 1.15 6.76 3.60
N LEU A 247 0.31 6.56 2.59
CA LEU A 247 -1.15 6.51 2.76
C LEU A 247 -1.55 5.40 3.74
N GLU A 248 -1.09 4.16 3.53
CA GLU A 248 -1.41 3.02 4.42
C GLU A 248 -0.92 3.25 5.85
N LYS A 249 0.33 3.74 6.02
CA LYS A 249 0.89 4.05 7.34
C LYS A 249 0.15 5.17 8.04
N LEU A 250 -0.22 6.24 7.33
CA LEU A 250 -0.91 7.39 7.92
C LEU A 250 -2.36 7.04 8.24
N ALA A 251 -3.06 6.31 7.37
CA ALA A 251 -4.42 5.84 7.64
C ALA A 251 -4.45 4.95 8.89
N SER A 252 -3.50 4.02 9.04
CA SER A 252 -3.41 3.19 10.25
C SER A 252 -3.08 4.01 11.51
N ARG A 253 -2.06 4.87 11.46
CA ARG A 253 -1.61 5.62 12.64
C ARG A 253 -2.54 6.76 13.05
N LYS A 254 -3.17 7.43 12.09
CA LYS A 254 -3.95 8.66 12.30
C LYS A 254 -5.45 8.44 12.25
N LEU A 255 -5.93 7.52 11.40
CA LEU A 255 -7.35 7.26 11.20
C LEU A 255 -7.82 5.91 11.76
N ARG A 256 -6.88 5.06 12.23
CA ARG A 256 -7.16 3.71 12.74
C ARG A 256 -7.80 2.77 11.71
N ILE A 257 -7.52 2.99 10.43
CA ILE A 257 -7.99 2.14 9.32
C ILE A 257 -6.85 1.20 8.93
N GLY A 258 -7.11 -0.11 8.87
CA GLY A 258 -6.12 -1.09 8.43
C GLY A 258 -5.82 -0.98 6.94
N ALA A 259 -4.58 -1.29 6.53
CA ALA A 259 -4.10 -1.11 5.15
C ALA A 259 -5.03 -1.70 4.08
N LYS A 260 -5.55 -2.92 4.29
CA LYS A 260 -6.51 -3.57 3.36
C LYS A 260 -7.78 -2.72 3.15
N GLU A 261 -8.36 -2.20 4.22
CA GLU A 261 -9.57 -1.36 4.10
C GLU A 261 -9.22 0.02 3.54
N THR A 262 -8.04 0.57 3.86
CA THR A 262 -7.54 1.80 3.23
C THR A 262 -7.45 1.67 1.72
N MET A 263 -6.84 0.59 1.20
CA MET A 263 -6.72 0.38 -0.25
C MET A 263 -8.07 0.16 -0.91
N LYS A 264 -8.97 -0.59 -0.28
CA LYS A 264 -10.35 -0.78 -0.78
C LYS A 264 -11.13 0.55 -0.87
N ILE A 265 -11.03 1.40 0.15
CA ILE A 265 -11.66 2.72 0.13
C ILE A 265 -11.01 3.61 -0.93
N ALA A 266 -9.68 3.63 -1.01
CA ALA A 266 -8.95 4.44 -1.98
C ALA A 266 -9.29 4.03 -3.42
N GLU A 267 -9.34 2.72 -3.72
CA GLU A 267 -9.80 2.20 -5.02
C GLU A 267 -11.22 2.64 -5.33
N LYS A 268 -12.14 2.55 -4.35
CA LYS A 268 -13.51 3.04 -4.54
C LYS A 268 -13.55 4.54 -4.88
N LEU A 269 -12.76 5.36 -4.19
CA LEU A 269 -12.67 6.80 -4.45
C LEU A 269 -12.08 7.09 -5.83
N TYR A 270 -11.08 6.33 -6.26
CA TYR A 270 -10.50 6.40 -7.60
C TYR A 270 -11.51 6.02 -8.68
N THR A 271 -12.25 4.92 -8.50
CA THR A 271 -13.32 4.48 -9.42
C THR A 271 -14.42 5.54 -9.55
N GLN A 272 -14.68 6.28 -8.48
CA GLN A 272 -15.62 7.41 -8.47
C GLN A 272 -15.02 8.72 -9.01
N GLY A 273 -13.73 8.75 -9.34
CA GLY A 273 -13.01 9.89 -9.90
C GLY A 273 -12.65 10.98 -8.88
N PHE A 274 -12.63 10.67 -7.57
CA PHE A 274 -12.31 11.63 -6.51
C PHE A 274 -10.82 11.73 -6.21
N ILE A 275 -10.06 10.66 -6.42
CA ILE A 275 -8.60 10.65 -6.27
C ILE A 275 -7.93 10.04 -7.51
N SER A 276 -6.65 10.36 -7.69
CA SER A 276 -5.79 9.65 -8.64
C SER A 276 -5.55 8.21 -8.20
N TYR A 277 -5.02 7.39 -9.12
CA TYR A 277 -4.80 5.97 -8.88
C TYR A 277 -3.96 5.72 -7.60
N PRO A 278 -4.46 4.92 -6.63
CA PRO A 278 -3.89 4.87 -5.28
C PRO A 278 -2.74 3.86 -5.11
N ARG A 279 -2.32 3.19 -6.19
CA ARG A 279 -1.20 2.23 -6.22
C ARG A 279 -0.04 2.82 -7.01
N THR A 280 0.79 3.62 -6.33
CA THR A 280 1.93 4.31 -6.92
C THR A 280 3.07 4.43 -5.90
N GLU A 281 4.30 4.33 -6.40
CA GLU A 281 5.50 4.64 -5.63
C GLU A 281 5.97 6.10 -5.82
N THR A 282 5.27 6.85 -6.68
CA THR A 282 5.62 8.21 -7.04
C THR A 282 5.32 9.18 -5.92
N ASN A 283 6.33 9.94 -5.51
CA ASN A 283 6.21 11.05 -4.57
C ASN A 283 6.76 12.37 -5.15
N ILE A 284 6.77 12.46 -6.48
CA ILE A 284 7.16 13.64 -7.25
C ILE A 284 5.97 14.01 -8.15
N PHE A 285 5.40 15.20 -7.97
CA PHE A 285 4.40 15.69 -8.93
C PHE A 285 5.05 15.98 -10.29
N PRO A 286 4.49 15.47 -11.40
CA PRO A 286 5.03 15.69 -12.73
C PRO A 286 4.74 17.13 -13.18
N LYS A 287 5.58 17.67 -14.07
CA LYS A 287 5.56 19.10 -14.44
C LYS A 287 4.31 19.52 -15.22
N ASP A 288 3.69 18.58 -15.92
CA ASP A 288 2.50 18.75 -16.74
C ASP A 288 1.19 18.70 -15.94
N LEU A 289 1.24 18.24 -14.68
CA LEU A 289 0.08 18.24 -13.79
C LEU A 289 -0.15 19.65 -13.24
N ASN A 290 -1.30 20.25 -13.59
CA ASN A 290 -1.67 21.59 -13.13
C ASN A 290 -2.18 21.54 -11.68
N LEU A 291 -1.26 21.68 -10.73
CA LEU A 291 -1.57 21.72 -9.30
C LEU A 291 -2.46 22.90 -8.91
N THR A 292 -2.39 24.02 -9.62
CA THR A 292 -3.20 25.21 -9.31
C THR A 292 -4.69 24.89 -9.45
N THR A 293 -5.07 24.24 -10.55
CA THR A 293 -6.46 23.80 -10.78
C THR A 293 -6.94 22.80 -9.71
N LEU A 294 -6.06 21.90 -9.27
CA LEU A 294 -6.41 20.95 -8.19
C LEU A 294 -6.67 21.66 -6.86
N VAL A 295 -5.91 22.72 -6.55
CA VAL A 295 -6.14 23.55 -5.35
C VAL A 295 -7.42 24.38 -5.49
N GLU A 296 -7.68 24.98 -6.65
CA GLU A 296 -8.89 25.76 -6.94
C GLU A 296 -10.17 24.96 -6.70
N GLN A 297 -10.19 23.69 -7.12
CA GLN A 297 -11.33 22.80 -6.91
C GLN A 297 -11.70 22.62 -5.43
N GLN A 298 -10.75 22.79 -4.51
CA GLN A 298 -10.93 22.58 -3.07
C GLN A 298 -11.33 23.85 -2.30
N VAL A 299 -11.34 25.03 -2.93
CA VAL A 299 -11.65 26.32 -2.28
C VAL A 299 -13.06 26.36 -1.69
N GLN A 300 -14.00 25.61 -2.27
CA GLN A 300 -15.39 25.56 -1.86
C GLN A 300 -15.67 24.76 -0.57
N ASP A 301 -14.68 24.04 -0.02
CA ASP A 301 -14.87 23.24 1.19
C ASP A 301 -14.96 24.11 2.46
N ALA A 302 -15.89 23.80 3.35
CA ALA A 302 -16.11 24.57 4.57
C ALA A 302 -14.97 24.44 5.62
N GLN A 303 -14.24 23.33 5.62
CA GLN A 303 -13.20 23.02 6.61
C GLN A 303 -11.82 23.49 6.17
N TRP A 304 -11.47 23.32 4.89
CA TRP A 304 -10.13 23.66 4.37
C TRP A 304 -10.11 24.66 3.21
N GLY A 305 -11.26 25.08 2.68
CA GLY A 305 -11.35 25.97 1.52
C GLY A 305 -10.58 27.29 1.70
N VAL A 306 -10.66 27.90 2.89
CA VAL A 306 -9.90 29.12 3.24
C VAL A 306 -8.38 28.88 3.21
N PHE A 307 -7.92 27.67 3.55
CA PHE A 307 -6.51 27.32 3.43
C PHE A 307 -6.09 27.12 1.96
N ALA A 308 -6.92 26.48 1.16
CA ALA A 308 -6.69 26.32 -0.29
C ALA A 308 -6.61 27.69 -0.98
N GLN A 309 -7.53 28.61 -0.68
CA GLN A 309 -7.55 29.98 -1.22
C GLN A 309 -6.25 30.74 -0.88
N ARG A 310 -5.78 30.65 0.36
CA ARG A 310 -4.51 31.28 0.79
C ARG A 310 -3.28 30.75 0.06
N ILE A 311 -3.30 29.50 -0.43
CA ILE A 311 -2.19 28.97 -1.25
C ILE A 311 -2.17 29.71 -2.59
N LEU A 312 -3.33 29.91 -3.23
CA LEU A 312 -3.45 30.62 -4.49
C LEU A 312 -2.99 32.08 -4.36
N GLU A 313 -3.43 32.77 -3.30
CA GLU A 313 -3.05 34.16 -3.01
C GLU A 313 -1.55 34.34 -2.74
N ARG A 314 -0.86 33.30 -2.28
CA ARG A 314 0.59 33.32 -1.98
C ARG A 314 1.48 32.89 -3.16
N GLY A 315 0.96 32.96 -4.38
CA GLY A 315 1.70 32.62 -5.60
C GLY A 315 1.54 31.17 -6.05
N GLY A 316 0.61 30.42 -5.45
CA GLY A 316 0.24 29.08 -5.90
C GLY A 316 0.92 27.92 -5.14
N PRO A 317 0.66 26.67 -5.57
CA PRO A 317 1.12 25.47 -4.89
C PRO A 317 2.65 25.27 -5.02
N THR A 318 3.33 25.16 -3.89
CA THR A 318 4.76 24.81 -3.80
C THR A 318 4.91 23.40 -3.19
N PRO A 319 4.72 22.31 -3.94
CA PRO A 319 4.77 20.95 -3.40
C PRO A 319 6.14 20.65 -2.80
N ARG A 320 6.19 19.71 -1.85
CA ARG A 320 7.44 19.12 -1.38
C ARG A 320 7.55 17.74 -2.01
N ASN A 321 8.29 17.65 -3.11
CA ASN A 321 8.54 16.39 -3.77
C ASN A 321 9.56 15.54 -2.99
N GLY A 322 9.45 14.24 -3.14
CA GLY A 322 10.43 13.26 -2.68
C GLY A 322 11.44 12.94 -3.78
N ASN A 323 11.81 11.67 -3.87
CA ASN A 323 12.88 11.16 -4.74
C ASN A 323 12.48 9.90 -5.55
N LYS A 324 11.19 9.55 -5.61
CA LYS A 324 10.69 8.33 -6.27
C LYS A 324 9.68 8.64 -7.35
N THR A 325 9.73 7.86 -8.42
CA THR A 325 8.73 7.85 -9.48
C THR A 325 8.68 6.47 -10.16
N ASP A 326 7.47 5.99 -10.42
CA ASP A 326 7.20 4.79 -11.22
C ASP A 326 7.07 5.09 -12.72
N GLN A 327 7.18 6.37 -13.11
CA GLN A 327 6.96 6.88 -14.48
C GLN A 327 5.59 6.55 -15.08
N ALA A 328 4.63 6.12 -14.25
CA ALA A 328 3.30 5.69 -14.67
C ALA A 328 2.22 6.60 -14.06
N HIS A 329 2.33 6.92 -12.77
CA HIS A 329 1.31 7.58 -11.99
C HIS A 329 1.88 8.79 -11.24
N PRO A 330 1.10 9.89 -11.09
CA PRO A 330 1.43 10.96 -10.16
C PRO A 330 1.20 10.51 -8.71
N PRO A 331 1.70 11.26 -7.71
CA PRO A 331 1.38 11.02 -6.30
C PRO A 331 -0.13 11.02 -6.05
N ILE A 332 -0.59 10.33 -5.00
CA ILE A 332 -2.03 10.24 -4.65
C ILE A 332 -2.54 11.63 -4.27
N HIS A 333 -3.53 12.14 -5.01
CA HIS A 333 -4.10 13.47 -4.81
C HIS A 333 -5.59 13.53 -5.18
N PRO A 334 -6.35 14.51 -4.64
CA PRO A 334 -7.74 14.69 -5.02
C PRO A 334 -7.86 15.24 -6.44
N THR A 335 -8.70 14.62 -7.27
CA THR A 335 -8.92 14.97 -8.68
C THR A 335 -10.26 15.66 -8.91
N LYS A 336 -11.16 15.59 -7.92
CA LYS A 336 -12.49 16.20 -7.92
C LYS A 336 -12.97 16.46 -6.50
N TYR A 337 -13.56 17.62 -6.26
CA TYR A 337 -14.20 17.93 -4.98
C TYR A 337 -15.52 17.19 -4.78
N THR A 338 -15.81 16.82 -3.53
CA THR A 338 -17.09 16.23 -3.11
C THR A 338 -17.33 16.48 -1.62
N ASN A 339 -18.58 16.71 -1.24
CA ASN A 339 -19.04 16.80 0.15
C ASN A 339 -20.05 15.69 0.51
N SER A 340 -20.30 14.75 -0.41
CA SER A 340 -21.38 13.76 -0.32
C SER A 340 -20.91 12.33 -0.06
N LEU A 341 -19.67 12.17 0.44
CA LEU A 341 -19.12 10.87 0.78
C LEU A 341 -19.83 10.28 2.00
N GLN A 342 -20.72 9.31 1.78
CA GLN A 342 -21.29 8.50 2.85
C GLN A 342 -20.33 7.38 3.22
N VAL A 343 -19.88 7.35 4.48
CA VAL A 343 -19.08 6.25 5.02
C VAL A 343 -20.01 5.27 5.74
N SER A 344 -20.26 4.11 5.14
CA SER A 344 -20.94 3.01 5.83
C SER A 344 -19.95 2.32 6.77
N TYR A 345 -19.87 2.77 8.03
CA TYR A 345 -19.08 2.11 9.06
C TYR A 345 -19.79 0.84 9.54
N ASN A 346 -19.31 -0.34 9.12
CA ASN A 346 -19.54 -1.59 9.83
C ASN A 346 -18.34 -1.87 10.75
N CYS A 347 -18.16 -1.05 11.79
CA CYS A 347 -17.28 -1.43 12.89
C CYS A 347 -18.04 -2.39 13.80
N LYS A 348 -17.68 -3.67 13.80
CA LYS A 348 -18.01 -4.55 14.93
C LYS A 348 -17.29 -3.99 16.16
N PRO A 349 -17.99 -3.71 17.28
CA PRO A 349 -17.30 -3.45 18.54
C PRO A 349 -16.50 -4.70 18.91
N GLY A 350 -15.22 -4.48 19.25
CA GLY A 350 -14.33 -5.51 19.80
C GLY A 350 -14.59 -5.75 21.28
#